data_AF-A0A537DZS4-F1
#
_entry.id   AF-A0A537DZS4-F1
#
_cell.length_a   1.000
_cell.length_b   1.000
_cell.length_c   1.000
_cell.angle_alpha   90.00
_cell.angle_beta   90.00
_cell.angle_gamma   90.00
#
_symmetry.space_group_name_H-M   'P 1'
#
loop_
_entity.id
_entity.type
_entity.pdbx_description
1 polymer ?
#
loop_
_entity_poly.entity_id
_entity_poly.type
_entity_poly.pdbx_seq_one_letter_code
_entity_poly.pdbx_strand_id
1 'polypeptide(L)'
;MFKIASTLTTSSSSQIILANGAQSKNIFWAVGSSATLGTSSVFKGTIMANQSITITKGAELDGRALARVAAVTMDTNTIKPS
;
A
#
# COMPACT_ATOMS: atom_id res chain seq x y z
N MET A 1 -7.50 -9.22 -7.37
CA MET A 1 -7.82 -7.90 -6.78
C MET A 1 -8.39 -8.10 -5.39
N PHE A 2 -8.09 -7.20 -4.45
CA PHE A 2 -8.62 -7.22 -3.09
C PHE A 2 -9.58 -6.04 -2.88
N LYS A 3 -10.76 -6.31 -2.34
CA LYS A 3 -11.78 -5.28 -2.00
C LYS A 3 -11.90 -5.23 -0.49
N ILE A 4 -11.59 -4.07 0.09
CA ILE A 4 -11.59 -3.84 1.54
C ILE A 4 -12.64 -2.77 1.82
N ALA A 5 -13.70 -3.13 2.54
CA ALA A 5 -14.85 -2.26 2.75
C ALA A 5 -14.51 -0.98 3.54
N SER A 6 -13.54 -1.07 4.46
CA SER A 6 -13.09 0.03 5.31
C SER A 6 -11.57 0.17 5.21
N THR A 7 -10.87 0.22 6.34
CA THR A 7 -9.45 0.53 6.43
C THR A 7 -8.58 -0.68 6.12
N LEU A 8 -7.48 -0.46 5.40
CA LEU A 8 -6.37 -1.40 5.28
C LEU A 8 -5.23 -0.95 6.18
N THR A 9 -4.75 -1.82 7.06
CA THR A 9 -3.54 -1.57 7.84
C THR A 9 -2.56 -2.73 7.73
N THR A 10 -1.26 -2.43 7.74
CA THR A 10 -0.22 -3.44 7.92
C THR A 10 0.47 -3.23 9.26
N SER A 11 0.89 -4.32 9.91
CA SER A 11 1.73 -4.22 11.10
C SER A 11 3.15 -3.80 10.70
N SER A 12 3.91 -3.26 11.66
CA SER A 12 5.34 -3.01 11.47
C SER A 12 6.08 -4.26 10.98
N SER A 13 7.03 -4.06 10.08
CA SER A 13 7.89 -5.11 9.49
C SER A 13 7.16 -6.25 8.76
N SER A 14 5.85 -6.15 8.54
CA SER A 14 5.11 -7.14 7.74
C SER A 14 5.52 -7.07 6.27
N GLN A 15 5.44 -8.22 5.58
CA GLN A 15 5.88 -8.32 4.19
C GLN A 15 4.84 -9.06 3.33
N ILE A 16 4.62 -8.55 2.13
CA ILE A 16 3.92 -9.26 1.06
C ILE A 16 4.97 -9.90 0.16
N ILE A 17 5.02 -11.23 0.15
CA ILE A 17 5.94 -12.01 -0.69
C ILE A 17 5.23 -12.42 -1.98
N LEU A 18 5.85 -12.11 -3.11
CA LEU A 18 5.41 -12.59 -4.42
C LEU A 18 6.11 -13.91 -4.74
N ALA A 19 5.34 -14.91 -5.11
CA ALA A 19 5.84 -16.23 -5.49
C ALA A 19 5.23 -16.67 -6.83
N ASN A 20 5.84 -17.67 -7.46
CA ASN A 20 5.28 -18.35 -8.64
C ASN A 20 4.89 -17.40 -9.79
N GLY A 21 5.73 -16.41 -10.09
CA GLY A 21 5.51 -15.46 -11.19
C GLY A 21 4.52 -14.33 -10.90
N ALA A 22 4.05 -14.18 -9.66
CA ALA A 22 3.25 -13.04 -9.25
C ALA A 22 4.03 -11.72 -9.47
N GLN A 23 3.38 -10.72 -10.06
CA GLN A 23 3.95 -9.42 -10.36
C GLN A 23 3.14 -8.33 -9.66
N SER A 24 3.80 -7.39 -8.99
CA SER A 24 3.17 -6.28 -8.26
C SER A 24 2.23 -5.45 -9.14
N LYS A 25 2.58 -5.25 -10.42
CA LYS A 25 1.75 -4.51 -11.38
C LYS A 25 0.36 -5.10 -11.63
N ASN A 26 0.16 -6.37 -11.32
CA ASN A 26 -1.12 -7.08 -11.46
C ASN A 26 -1.91 -7.18 -10.14
N ILE A 27 -1.43 -6.53 -9.06
CA ILE A 27 -2.04 -6.56 -7.73
C ILE A 27 -2.72 -5.21 -7.47
N PHE A 28 -3.99 -5.27 -7.08
CA PHE A 28 -4.83 -4.09 -6.82
C PHE A 28 -5.55 -4.22 -5.48
N TRP A 29 -5.53 -3.13 -4.72
CA TRP A 29 -6.17 -2.99 -3.41
C TRP A 29 -7.16 -1.83 -3.47
N ALA A 30 -8.46 -2.13 -3.56
CA ALA A 30 -9.51 -1.13 -3.46
C ALA A 30 -9.95 -0.99 -2.00
N VAL A 31 -9.75 0.19 -1.42
CA VAL A 31 -9.93 0.47 0.02
C VAL A 31 -11.01 1.52 0.22
N GLY A 32 -12.10 1.15 0.91
CA GLY A 32 -13.30 1.98 1.05
C GLY A 32 -13.11 3.21 1.94
N SER A 33 -12.10 3.22 2.81
CA SER A 33 -11.67 4.38 3.59
C SER A 33 -10.21 4.72 3.29
N SER A 34 -9.31 4.57 4.28
CA SER A 34 -7.89 4.90 4.21
C SER A 34 -7.01 3.66 4.28
N ALA A 35 -5.75 3.79 3.87
CA ALA A 35 -4.73 2.77 4.06
C ALA A 35 -3.58 3.29 4.92
N THR A 36 -3.07 2.46 5.84
CA THR A 36 -1.86 2.75 6.62
C THR A 36 -0.86 1.61 6.47
N LEU A 37 0.30 1.90 5.91
CA LEU A 37 1.43 0.94 5.88
C LEU A 37 2.28 1.15 7.12
N GLY A 38 2.37 0.11 7.97
CA GLY A 38 3.16 0.12 9.20
C GLY A 38 4.66 0.25 8.97
N THR A 39 5.40 0.62 10.01
CA THR A 39 6.81 1.02 9.88
C THR A 39 7.63 -0.12 9.31
N SER A 40 8.52 0.19 8.37
CA SER A 40 9.38 -0.81 7.71
C SER A 40 8.64 -1.99 7.07
N SER A 41 7.33 -1.87 6.79
CA SER A 41 6.60 -2.91 6.05
C SER A 41 6.98 -2.90 4.57
N VAL A 42 6.88 -4.06 3.91
CA VAL A 42 7.11 -4.20 2.46
C VAL A 42 5.80 -4.56 1.77
N PHE A 43 5.26 -3.59 1.02
CA PHE A 43 3.96 -3.71 0.37
C PHE A 43 4.08 -3.85 -1.15
N LYS A 44 3.18 -4.63 -1.76
CA LYS A 44 3.15 -4.91 -3.20
C LYS A 44 1.79 -4.56 -3.82
N GLY A 45 1.82 -3.83 -4.93
CA GLY A 45 0.65 -3.54 -5.76
C GLY A 45 0.16 -2.09 -5.70
N THR A 46 -0.94 -1.85 -6.42
CA THR A 46 -1.58 -0.53 -6.52
C THR A 46 -2.65 -0.39 -5.44
N ILE A 47 -2.45 0.55 -4.52
CA ILE A 47 -3.42 0.94 -3.50
C ILE A 47 -4.31 2.04 -4.08
N MET A 48 -5.62 1.84 -4.04
CA MET A 48 -6.65 2.81 -4.39
C MET A 48 -7.53 3.04 -3.16
N ALA A 49 -7.21 4.07 -2.38
CA ALA A 49 -7.96 4.43 -1.19
C ALA A 49 -8.94 5.57 -1.48
N ASN A 50 -10.15 5.44 -0.94
CA ASN A 50 -11.15 6.50 -1.07
C ASN A 50 -10.72 7.79 -0.35
N GLN A 51 -10.19 7.65 0.86
CA GLN A 51 -9.75 8.77 1.69
C GLN A 51 -8.24 8.97 1.59
N SER A 52 -7.47 8.70 2.64
CA SER A 52 -6.04 8.97 2.73
C SER A 52 -5.18 7.70 2.62
N ILE A 53 -3.91 7.87 2.31
CA ILE A 53 -2.89 6.82 2.43
C ILE A 53 -1.75 7.34 3.29
N THR A 54 -1.44 6.64 4.38
CA THR A 54 -0.29 6.94 5.24
C THR A 54 0.76 5.84 5.06
N ILE A 55 1.93 6.21 4.56
CA ILE A 55 3.09 5.33 4.43
C ILE A 55 4.07 5.71 5.53
N THR A 56 4.07 4.95 6.63
CA THR A 56 4.86 5.31 7.82
C THR A 56 6.35 5.03 7.62
N LYS A 57 7.18 5.51 8.56
CA LYS A 57 8.63 5.50 8.48
C LYS A 57 9.23 4.23 7.89
N GLY A 58 9.99 4.39 6.81
CA GLY A 58 10.81 3.31 6.26
C GLY A 58 10.04 2.18 5.57
N ALA A 59 8.71 2.27 5.45
CA ALA A 59 7.96 1.32 4.66
C ALA A 59 8.33 1.42 3.16
N GLU A 60 8.33 0.29 2.48
CA GLU A 60 8.56 0.16 1.05
C GLU A 60 7.26 -0.17 0.30
N LEU A 61 7.04 0.47 -0.84
CA LEU A 61 5.96 0.15 -1.75
C LEU A 61 6.53 -0.14 -3.13
N ASP A 62 6.33 -1.36 -3.61
CA ASP A 62 6.51 -1.72 -5.02
C ASP A 62 5.12 -1.75 -5.67
N GLY A 63 4.80 -0.65 -6.36
CA GLY A 63 3.46 -0.35 -6.85
C GLY A 63 3.14 1.14 -6.86
N ARG A 64 1.90 1.48 -6.52
CA ARG A 64 1.35 2.86 -6.58
C ARG A 64 0.47 3.14 -5.38
N ALA A 65 0.50 4.37 -4.86
CA ALA A 65 -0.41 4.85 -3.82
C ALA A 65 -1.32 5.94 -4.41
N LEU A 66 -2.61 5.62 -4.58
CA LEU A 66 -3.61 6.48 -5.18
C LEU A 66 -4.71 6.79 -4.14
N ALA A 67 -4.68 8.00 -3.58
CA ALA A 67 -5.71 8.52 -2.69
C ALA A 67 -6.72 9.35 -3.50
N ARG A 68 -8.02 9.07 -3.37
CA ARG A 68 -9.05 9.73 -4.19
C ARG A 68 -9.42 11.12 -3.69
N VAL A 69 -9.60 11.28 -2.38
CA VAL A 69 -10.14 12.52 -1.78
C VAL A 69 -9.12 13.24 -0.91
N ALA A 70 -8.27 12.50 -0.18
CA ALA A 70 -7.35 13.08 0.79
C ALA A 70 -5.88 12.85 0.41
N ALA A 71 -4.97 13.18 1.33
CA ALA A 71 -3.54 13.14 1.07
C ALA A 71 -2.95 11.72 1.02
N VAL A 72 -1.84 11.61 0.30
CA VAL A 72 -0.82 10.57 0.52
C VAL A 72 0.28 11.18 1.39
N THR A 73 0.51 10.64 2.58
CA THR A 73 1.55 11.09 3.51
C THR A 73 2.66 10.05 3.57
N MET A 74 3.92 10.51 3.50
CA MET A 74 5.12 9.67 3.49
C MET A 74 6.10 10.13 4.56
N ASP A 75 6.82 9.17 5.16
CA ASP A 75 7.96 9.38 6.04
C ASP A 75 9.11 8.43 5.62
N THR A 76 10.14 8.99 4.99
CA THR A 76 11.39 8.29 4.66
C THR A 76 11.15 6.94 3.94
N ASN A 77 10.35 6.95 2.87
CA ASN A 77 9.90 5.74 2.17
C ASN A 77 10.63 5.48 0.86
N THR A 78 10.66 4.22 0.44
CA THR A 78 11.07 3.83 -0.92
C THR A 78 9.85 3.42 -1.74
N ILE A 79 9.58 4.14 -2.82
CA ILE A 79 8.48 3.84 -3.75
C ILE A 79 9.07 3.41 -5.09
N LYS A 80 8.81 2.16 -5.52
CA LYS A 80 9.28 1.58 -6.77
C LYS A 80 8.09 1.41 -7.72
N PRO A 81 8.12 1.97 -8.94
CA PRO A 81 7.08 1.72 -9.94
C PRO A 81 7.02 0.24 -10.29
N SER A 82 5.80 -0.29 -10.45
CA SER A 82 5.54 -1.64 -10.96
C SER A 82 5.26 -1.65 -12.45
#